data_AF-A0A915JBM5-F1
#
_entry.id   AF-A0A915JBM5-F1
#
_cell.length_a   1.000
_cell.length_b   1.000
_cell.length_c   1.000
_cell.angle_alpha   90.00
_cell.angle_beta   90.00
_cell.angle_gamma   90.00
#
_symmetry.space_group_name_H-M   'P 1'
#
loop_
_entity.id
_entity.type
_entity.pdbx_description
1 polymer ?
#
loop_
_entity_poly.entity_id
_entity_poly.type
_entity_poly.pdbx_seq_one_letter_code
_entity_poly.pdbx_strand_id
1 'polypeptide(L)'
;DAKSSLQLADEISSLYERATSTVLQDNVLLYFAYADYEEERMKYEKVHQIYNRFISSPKCDPTLAFIQYMKFARRTEGIKSARTIFRKAREDSRTKCQIYIAAALMEYYCSKDTKIAINVFELGLKKFGDNPEFALAYIDFLSHLNEDNNSRVLFERILTSGNMPSEKSLEVWDRYLEFESLVGDLNSILKVDKRRRQALEKEYSSLQTLLLIDRYKFADLLPCSQTELRLLGYV
;
A
#
# COMPACT_ATOMS: atom_id res chain seq x y z
N ASP A 1 38.94 -5.92 -22.32
CA ASP A 1 38.56 -6.59 -23.57
C ASP A 1 37.04 -6.50 -23.74
N ALA A 2 36.56 -5.54 -24.56
CA ALA A 2 35.14 -5.16 -24.62
C ALA A 2 34.24 -6.24 -25.26
N LYS A 3 34.82 -7.14 -26.06
CA LYS A 3 34.10 -8.23 -26.72
C LYS A 3 33.74 -9.35 -25.74
N SER A 4 34.68 -9.67 -24.83
CA SER A 4 34.45 -10.64 -23.75
C SER A 4 33.38 -10.16 -22.76
N SER A 5 33.34 -8.86 -22.43
CA SER A 5 32.30 -8.31 -21.55
C SER A 5 30.89 -8.34 -22.17
N LEU A 6 30.78 -8.12 -23.49
CA LEU A 6 29.50 -8.23 -24.19
C LEU A 6 28.97 -9.67 -24.21
N GLN A 7 29.86 -10.65 -24.44
CA GLN A 7 29.51 -12.07 -24.42
C GLN A 7 29.02 -12.51 -23.04
N LEU A 8 29.75 -12.15 -21.97
CA LEU A 8 29.34 -12.43 -20.60
C LEU A 8 27.97 -11.81 -20.29
N ALA A 9 27.70 -10.60 -20.80
CA ALA A 9 26.44 -9.93 -20.56
C ALA A 9 25.24 -10.64 -21.22
N ASP A 10 25.43 -11.21 -22.41
CA ASP A 10 24.41 -12.01 -23.10
C ASP A 10 24.24 -13.41 -22.50
N GLU A 11 25.31 -14.00 -21.94
CA GLU A 11 25.24 -15.24 -21.18
C GLU A 11 24.40 -15.08 -19.90
N ILE A 12 24.62 -14.01 -19.13
CA ILE A 12 23.83 -13.69 -17.92
C ILE A 12 22.35 -13.49 -18.29
N SER A 13 22.08 -12.74 -19.36
CA SER A 13 20.73 -12.55 -19.88
C SER A 13 20.04 -13.88 -20.23
N SER A 14 20.78 -14.79 -20.86
CA SER A 14 20.30 -16.11 -21.24
C SER A 14 20.07 -17.03 -20.03
N LEU A 15 20.87 -16.86 -18.97
CA LEU A 15 20.70 -17.57 -17.71
C LEU A 15 19.39 -17.16 -17.02
N TYR A 16 19.10 -15.86 -16.93
CA TYR A 16 17.83 -15.35 -16.41
C TYR A 16 16.64 -15.86 -17.23
N GLU A 17 16.74 -15.78 -18.56
CA GLU A 17 15.70 -16.26 -19.48
C GLU A 17 15.40 -17.74 -19.23
N ARG A 18 16.44 -18.58 -19.12
CA ARG A 18 16.28 -20.00 -18.81
C ARG A 18 15.66 -20.23 -17.44
N ALA A 19 16.12 -19.53 -16.40
CA ALA A 19 15.64 -19.70 -15.03
C ALA A 19 14.14 -19.38 -14.91
N THR A 20 13.73 -18.24 -15.48
CA THR A 20 12.33 -17.78 -15.52
C THR A 20 11.46 -18.57 -16.50
N SER A 21 12.06 -19.28 -17.47
CA SER A 21 11.32 -20.13 -18.42
C SER A 21 11.09 -21.57 -17.96
N THR A 22 11.86 -22.08 -17.00
CA THR A 22 11.89 -23.53 -16.70
C THR A 22 11.55 -23.84 -15.26
N VAL A 23 12.51 -23.68 -14.35
CA VAL A 23 12.41 -24.17 -12.97
C VAL A 23 11.75 -23.15 -12.05
N LEU A 24 11.93 -21.85 -12.32
CA LEU A 24 11.55 -20.76 -11.42
C LEU A 24 10.57 -19.79 -12.08
N GLN A 25 9.57 -20.33 -12.79
CA GLN A 25 8.59 -19.60 -13.60
C GLN A 25 7.70 -18.63 -12.80
N ASP A 26 7.49 -18.91 -11.51
CA ASP A 26 6.67 -18.07 -10.63
C ASP A 26 7.51 -17.22 -9.66
N ASN A 27 8.85 -17.27 -9.76
CA ASN A 27 9.73 -16.54 -8.87
C ASN A 27 9.81 -15.04 -9.24
N VAL A 28 8.99 -14.23 -8.57
CA VAL A 28 8.90 -12.77 -8.76
C VAL A 28 10.27 -12.08 -8.71
N LEU A 29 11.13 -12.47 -7.76
CA LEU A 29 12.43 -11.82 -7.54
C LEU A 29 13.35 -11.97 -8.76
N LEU A 30 13.37 -13.15 -9.39
CA LEU A 30 14.16 -13.37 -10.59
C LEU A 30 13.66 -12.57 -11.78
N TYR A 31 12.34 -12.38 -11.93
CA TYR A 31 11.80 -11.50 -12.96
C TYR A 31 12.22 -10.04 -12.74
N PHE A 32 12.22 -9.56 -11.50
CA PHE A 32 12.65 -8.19 -11.19
C PHE A 32 14.14 -8.00 -11.42
N ALA A 33 14.97 -8.92 -10.91
CA ALA A 33 16.41 -8.89 -11.16
C ALA A 33 16.73 -8.95 -12.66
N TYR A 34 15.96 -9.74 -13.42
CA TYR A 34 16.13 -9.81 -14.86
C TYR A 34 15.73 -8.51 -15.57
N ALA A 35 14.60 -7.93 -15.18
CA ALA A 35 14.12 -6.66 -15.70
C ALA A 35 15.12 -5.51 -15.42
N ASP A 36 15.60 -5.40 -14.19
CA ASP A 36 16.58 -4.39 -13.80
C ASP A 36 17.91 -4.58 -14.56
N TYR A 37 18.36 -5.84 -14.72
CA TYR A 37 19.55 -6.15 -15.50
C TYR A 37 19.44 -5.72 -16.98
N GLU A 38 18.28 -5.90 -17.61
CA GLU A 38 18.08 -5.44 -19.00
C GLU A 38 17.84 -3.94 -19.10
N GLU A 39 17.31 -3.30 -18.05
CA GLU A 39 17.20 -1.85 -17.97
C GLU A 39 18.58 -1.18 -17.88
N GLU A 40 19.50 -1.70 -17.04
CA GLU A 40 20.88 -1.20 -16.94
C GLU A 40 21.60 -1.21 -18.29
N ARG A 41 21.18 -2.13 -19.18
CA ARG A 41 21.70 -2.29 -20.55
C ARG A 41 20.92 -1.47 -21.58
N MET A 42 19.99 -0.63 -21.13
CA MET A 42 19.09 0.18 -21.97
C MET A 42 18.23 -0.63 -22.94
N LYS A 43 17.97 -1.92 -22.64
CA LYS A 43 17.13 -2.81 -23.45
C LYS A 43 15.66 -2.74 -23.02
N TYR A 44 15.07 -1.54 -23.05
CA TYR A 44 13.73 -1.26 -22.51
C TYR A 44 12.61 -2.11 -23.12
N GLU A 45 12.67 -2.39 -24.43
CA GLU A 45 11.68 -3.27 -25.07
C GLU A 45 11.69 -4.68 -24.45
N LYS A 46 12.87 -5.18 -24.08
CA LYS A 46 13.01 -6.46 -23.40
C LYS A 46 12.44 -6.42 -21.98
N VAL A 47 12.62 -5.31 -21.27
CA VAL A 47 12.02 -5.12 -19.94
C VAL A 47 10.49 -5.19 -20.00
N HIS A 48 9.85 -4.56 -21.00
CA HIS A 48 8.42 -4.71 -21.22
C HIS A 48 8.01 -6.18 -21.43
N GLN A 49 8.77 -6.93 -22.23
CA GLN A 49 8.51 -8.36 -22.47
C GLN A 49 8.62 -9.18 -21.19
N ILE A 50 9.63 -8.93 -20.35
CA ILE A 50 9.84 -9.62 -19.07
C ILE A 50 8.65 -9.40 -18.14
N TYR A 51 8.23 -8.15 -17.92
CA TYR A 51 7.07 -7.85 -17.07
C TYR A 51 5.77 -8.41 -17.63
N ASN A 52 5.49 -8.21 -18.93
CA ASN A 52 4.27 -8.70 -19.55
C ASN A 52 4.19 -10.24 -19.45
N ARG A 53 5.31 -10.94 -19.67
CA ARG A 53 5.37 -12.40 -19.53
C ARG A 53 5.00 -12.86 -18.13
N PHE A 54 5.56 -12.24 -17.09
CA PHE A 54 5.24 -12.59 -15.71
C PHE A 54 3.75 -12.36 -15.43
N ILE A 55 3.24 -11.18 -15.77
CA ILE A 55 1.85 -10.77 -15.53
C ILE A 55 0.86 -11.66 -16.30
N SER A 56 1.22 -12.16 -17.49
CA SER A 56 0.38 -13.09 -18.25
C SER A 56 0.24 -14.48 -17.60
N SER A 57 1.09 -14.84 -16.62
CA SER A 57 0.91 -16.10 -15.89
C SER A 57 -0.38 -16.04 -15.07
N PRO A 58 -1.35 -16.96 -15.25
CA PRO A 58 -2.62 -16.92 -14.52
C PRO A 58 -2.46 -17.17 -13.01
N LYS A 59 -1.36 -17.81 -12.59
CA LYS A 59 -1.10 -18.19 -11.20
C LYS A 59 -0.43 -17.08 -10.38
N CYS A 60 0.11 -16.05 -11.02
CA CYS A 60 0.81 -14.99 -10.29
C CYS A 60 -0.16 -14.01 -9.63
N ASP A 61 0.26 -13.41 -8.51
CA ASP A 61 -0.26 -12.12 -8.05
C ASP A 61 0.45 -11.01 -8.84
N PRO A 62 -0.24 -10.31 -9.77
CA PRO A 62 0.42 -9.34 -10.63
C PRO A 62 0.65 -7.99 -9.92
N THR A 63 0.14 -7.79 -8.70
CA THR A 63 0.09 -6.47 -8.06
C THR A 63 1.49 -5.86 -7.91
N LEU A 64 2.43 -6.61 -7.32
CA LEU A 64 3.79 -6.12 -7.13
C LEU A 64 4.52 -5.94 -8.46
N ALA A 65 4.27 -6.82 -9.43
CA ALA A 65 4.86 -6.71 -10.77
C ALA A 65 4.37 -5.46 -11.50
N PHE A 66 3.08 -5.13 -11.45
CA PHE A 66 2.56 -3.88 -11.98
C PHE A 66 3.15 -2.64 -11.28
N ILE A 67 3.37 -2.70 -9.96
CA ILE A 67 4.01 -1.59 -9.22
C ILE A 67 5.44 -1.37 -9.73
N GLN A 68 6.24 -2.43 -9.85
CA GLN A 68 7.62 -2.31 -10.34
C GLN A 68 7.66 -1.91 -11.81
N TYR A 69 6.77 -2.46 -12.63
CA TYR A 69 6.64 -2.10 -14.03
C TYR A 69 6.25 -0.63 -14.23
N MET A 70 5.35 -0.11 -13.39
CA MET A 70 4.97 1.30 -13.40
C MET A 70 6.16 2.20 -12.98
N LYS A 71 6.95 1.78 -11.98
CA LYS A 71 8.18 2.49 -11.57
C LYS A 71 9.22 2.52 -12.69
N PHE A 72 9.40 1.41 -13.40
CA PHE A 72 10.22 1.31 -14.61
C PHE A 72 9.74 2.29 -15.68
N ALA A 73 8.50 2.17 -16.12
CA ALA A 73 7.94 3.01 -17.16
C ALA A 73 8.06 4.51 -16.82
N ARG A 74 7.87 4.88 -15.54
CA ARG A 74 8.06 6.26 -15.09
C ARG A 74 9.51 6.74 -15.18
N ARG A 75 10.49 5.90 -14.81
CA ARG A 75 11.92 6.30 -14.73
C ARG A 75 12.60 6.33 -16.10
N THR A 76 12.15 5.49 -17.04
CA THR A 76 12.74 5.39 -18.39
C THR A 76 11.95 6.16 -19.45
N GLU A 77 10.61 6.17 -19.38
CA GLU A 77 9.72 6.67 -20.44
C GLU A 77 8.79 7.80 -19.98
N GLY A 78 8.82 8.14 -18.69
CA GLY A 78 8.06 9.23 -18.09
C GLY A 78 6.62 8.88 -17.68
N ILE A 79 5.94 9.89 -17.12
CA ILE A 79 4.67 9.69 -16.39
C ILE A 79 3.53 9.15 -17.27
N LYS A 80 3.51 9.49 -18.57
CA LYS A 80 2.46 9.02 -19.50
C LYS A 80 2.52 7.51 -19.71
N SER A 81 3.72 6.94 -19.78
CA SER A 81 3.89 5.48 -19.89
C SER A 81 3.45 4.80 -18.61
N ALA A 82 3.87 5.31 -17.45
CA ALA A 82 3.44 4.81 -16.14
C ALA A 82 1.91 4.78 -15.96
N ARG A 83 1.20 5.84 -16.38
CA ARG A 83 -0.28 5.88 -16.37
C ARG A 83 -0.91 4.81 -17.26
N THR A 84 -0.25 4.45 -18.36
CA THR A 84 -0.71 3.36 -19.23
C THR A 84 -0.55 2.00 -18.55
N ILE A 85 0.54 1.77 -17.81
CA ILE A 85 0.72 0.57 -17.00
C ILE A 85 -0.32 0.51 -15.88
N PHE A 86 -0.56 1.63 -15.18
CA PHE A 86 -1.60 1.71 -14.15
C PHE A 86 -2.99 1.37 -14.70
N ARG A 87 -3.33 1.86 -15.90
CA ARG A 87 -4.58 1.50 -16.57
C ARG A 87 -4.71 -0.01 -16.81
N LYS A 88 -3.66 -0.66 -17.34
CA LYS A 88 -3.63 -2.13 -17.50
C LYS A 88 -3.81 -2.86 -16.17
N ALA A 89 -3.16 -2.37 -15.11
CA ALA A 89 -3.26 -2.96 -13.78
C ALA A 89 -4.69 -2.90 -13.21
N ARG A 90 -5.44 -1.82 -13.50
CA ARG A 90 -6.84 -1.68 -13.08
C ARG A 90 -7.80 -2.62 -13.82
N GLU A 91 -7.46 -2.98 -15.06
CA GLU A 91 -8.24 -3.88 -15.92
C GLU A 91 -8.03 -5.36 -15.53
N ASP A 92 -6.90 -5.68 -14.87
CA ASP A 92 -6.64 -7.02 -14.33
C ASP A 92 -7.37 -7.22 -12.99
N SER A 93 -8.26 -8.22 -12.94
CA SER A 93 -9.09 -8.52 -11.77
C SER A 93 -8.31 -9.06 -10.57
N ARG A 94 -7.09 -9.57 -10.78
CA ARG A 94 -6.23 -10.13 -9.72
C ARG A 94 -5.48 -9.05 -8.95
N THR A 95 -5.42 -7.83 -9.47
CA THR A 95 -4.68 -6.73 -8.87
C THR A 95 -5.34 -6.22 -7.59
N LYS A 96 -4.53 -6.11 -6.52
CA LYS A 96 -4.94 -5.65 -5.19
C LYS A 96 -4.75 -4.14 -5.01
N CYS A 97 -5.19 -3.62 -3.86
CA CYS A 97 -5.26 -2.18 -3.55
C CYS A 97 -3.90 -1.45 -3.60
N GLN A 98 -2.78 -2.14 -3.37
CA GLN A 98 -1.44 -1.55 -3.31
C GLN A 98 -1.04 -0.82 -4.61
N ILE A 99 -1.58 -1.23 -5.77
CA ILE A 99 -1.31 -0.51 -7.03
C ILE A 99 -1.85 0.92 -7.01
N TYR A 100 -2.99 1.16 -6.37
CA TYR A 100 -3.61 2.48 -6.29
C TYR A 100 -2.80 3.39 -5.36
N ILE A 101 -2.33 2.85 -4.23
CA ILE A 101 -1.42 3.56 -3.31
C ILE A 101 -0.15 3.96 -4.07
N ALA A 102 0.49 3.01 -4.75
CA ALA A 102 1.72 3.27 -5.50
C ALA A 102 1.51 4.32 -6.62
N ALA A 103 0.38 4.26 -7.34
CA ALA A 103 0.07 5.20 -8.41
C ALA A 103 -0.21 6.61 -7.88
N ALA A 104 -0.98 6.74 -6.79
CA ALA A 104 -1.27 8.04 -6.18
C ALA A 104 0.00 8.70 -5.63
N LEU A 105 0.84 7.95 -4.90
CA LEU A 105 2.12 8.45 -4.39
C LEU A 105 3.09 8.80 -5.52
N MET A 106 3.08 8.06 -6.63
CA MET A 106 3.88 8.41 -7.80
C MET A 106 3.45 9.77 -8.39
N GLU A 107 2.15 10.03 -8.52
CA GLU A 107 1.65 11.32 -9.01
C GLU A 107 2.03 12.46 -8.06
N TYR A 108 1.91 12.24 -6.75
CA TYR A 108 2.30 13.22 -5.76
C TYR A 108 3.81 13.51 -5.76
N TYR A 109 4.65 12.47 -5.63
CA TYR A 109 6.10 12.67 -5.49
C TYR A 109 6.80 13.04 -6.80
N CYS A 110 6.36 12.48 -7.93
CA CYS A 110 7.03 12.67 -9.22
C CYS A 110 6.38 13.76 -10.07
N SER A 111 5.05 13.78 -10.18
CA SER A 111 4.34 14.79 -10.98
C SER A 111 4.06 16.09 -10.20
N LYS A 112 4.19 16.06 -8.87
CA LYS A 112 3.80 17.16 -7.96
C LYS A 112 2.33 17.55 -8.11
N ASP A 113 1.48 16.61 -8.53
CA ASP A 113 0.06 16.84 -8.75
C ASP A 113 -0.79 16.18 -7.65
N THR A 114 -1.01 16.95 -6.59
CA THR A 114 -1.83 16.52 -5.44
C THR A 114 -3.26 16.19 -5.85
N LYS A 115 -3.83 16.92 -6.82
CA LYS A 115 -5.21 16.70 -7.27
C LYS A 115 -5.36 15.35 -7.95
N ILE A 116 -4.41 14.97 -8.81
CA ILE A 116 -4.41 13.64 -9.43
C ILE A 116 -4.17 12.56 -8.37
N ALA A 117 -3.26 12.75 -7.43
CA ALA A 117 -3.05 11.80 -6.34
C ALA A 117 -4.34 11.53 -5.54
N ILE A 118 -5.06 12.59 -5.15
CA ILE A 118 -6.38 12.49 -4.50
C ILE A 118 -7.37 11.74 -5.39
N ASN A 119 -7.45 12.07 -6.69
CA ASN A 119 -8.36 11.37 -7.60
C ASN A 119 -8.06 9.86 -7.72
N VAL A 120 -6.79 9.46 -7.68
CA VAL A 120 -6.41 8.04 -7.69
C VAL A 120 -6.80 7.36 -6.38
N PHE A 121 -6.58 8.01 -5.24
CA PHE A 121 -7.03 7.49 -3.94
C PHE A 121 -8.55 7.36 -3.87
N GLU A 122 -9.31 8.39 -4.29
CA GLU A 122 -10.77 8.36 -4.36
C GLU A 122 -11.28 7.24 -5.27
N LEU A 123 -10.62 7.01 -6.40
CA LEU A 123 -10.93 5.89 -7.29
C LEU A 123 -10.68 4.53 -6.61
N GLY A 124 -9.56 4.41 -5.89
CA GLY A 124 -9.24 3.19 -5.14
C GLY A 124 -10.21 2.94 -4.00
N LEU A 125 -10.62 3.99 -3.28
CA LEU A 125 -11.54 3.90 -2.13
C LEU A 125 -12.91 3.38 -2.56
N LYS A 126 -13.38 3.74 -3.76
CA LYS A 126 -14.61 3.17 -4.33
C LYS A 126 -14.54 1.65 -4.56
N LYS A 127 -13.35 1.09 -4.80
CA LYS A 127 -13.15 -0.34 -5.10
C LYS A 127 -12.75 -1.15 -3.86
N PHE A 128 -11.97 -0.54 -2.96
CA PHE A 128 -11.37 -1.19 -1.79
C PHE A 128 -11.79 -0.51 -0.49
N GLY A 129 -13.02 -0.01 -0.44
CA GLY A 129 -13.56 0.72 0.70
C GLY A 129 -13.78 -0.12 1.96
N ASP A 130 -13.56 -1.44 1.90
CA ASP A 130 -13.60 -2.40 3.00
C ASP A 130 -12.19 -2.83 3.47
N ASN A 131 -11.14 -2.28 2.86
CA ASN A 131 -9.75 -2.64 3.11
C ASN A 131 -9.10 -1.60 4.04
N PRO A 132 -8.75 -1.97 5.29
CA PRO A 132 -8.18 -1.01 6.26
C PRO A 132 -6.80 -0.51 5.83
N GLU A 133 -5.94 -1.36 5.26
CA GLU A 133 -4.61 -0.95 4.79
C GLU A 133 -4.70 0.16 3.73
N PHE A 134 -5.65 0.04 2.79
CA PHE A 134 -5.87 1.07 1.77
C PHE A 134 -6.44 2.36 2.36
N ALA A 135 -7.43 2.24 3.25
CA ALA A 135 -8.02 3.37 3.95
C ALA A 135 -6.96 4.16 4.73
N LEU A 136 -6.14 3.47 5.51
CA LEU A 136 -5.06 4.07 6.29
C LEU A 136 -4.00 4.72 5.41
N ALA A 137 -3.60 4.10 4.30
CA ALA A 137 -2.67 4.72 3.36
C ALA A 137 -3.20 6.03 2.76
N TYR A 138 -4.51 6.13 2.52
CA TYR A 138 -5.12 7.37 2.03
C TYR A 138 -5.20 8.44 3.13
N ILE A 139 -5.59 8.04 4.35
CA ILE A 139 -5.60 8.92 5.53
C ILE A 139 -4.21 9.48 5.80
N ASP A 140 -3.19 8.63 5.80
CA ASP A 140 -1.80 9.02 6.03
C ASP A 140 -1.38 10.01 4.95
N PHE A 141 -1.71 9.76 3.68
CA PHE A 141 -1.43 10.71 2.60
C PHE A 141 -2.03 12.10 2.85
N LEU A 142 -3.32 12.21 3.22
CA LEU A 142 -3.94 13.51 3.50
C LEU A 142 -3.38 14.17 4.75
N SER A 143 -3.05 13.39 5.77
CA SER A 143 -2.46 13.90 7.02
C SER A 143 -1.09 14.55 6.75
N HIS A 144 -0.27 13.96 5.88
CA HIS A 144 1.01 14.54 5.47
C HIS A 144 0.87 15.82 4.62
N LEU A 145 -0.30 16.10 4.06
CA LEU A 145 -0.59 17.38 3.40
C LEU A 145 -0.95 18.49 4.39
N ASN A 146 -0.97 18.19 5.70
CA ASN A 146 -1.39 19.09 6.76
C ASN A 146 -2.83 19.59 6.56
N GLU A 147 -3.68 18.74 5.97
CA GLU A 147 -5.10 19.00 5.75
C GLU A 147 -5.94 18.31 6.83
N ASP A 148 -5.80 18.74 8.09
CA ASP A 148 -6.44 18.08 9.24
C ASP A 148 -7.96 17.95 9.08
N ASN A 149 -8.62 19.01 8.56
CA ASN A 149 -10.06 18.97 8.30
C ASN A 149 -10.43 17.93 7.25
N ASN A 150 -9.63 17.78 6.19
CA ASN A 150 -9.89 16.79 5.15
C ASN A 150 -9.62 15.38 5.65
N SER A 151 -8.60 15.22 6.50
CA SER A 151 -8.29 13.95 7.17
C SER A 151 -9.43 13.52 8.09
N ARG A 152 -9.97 14.43 8.92
CA ARG A 152 -11.18 14.17 9.74
C ARG A 152 -12.37 13.77 8.89
N VAL A 153 -12.65 14.52 7.83
CA VAL A 153 -13.76 14.20 6.91
C VAL A 153 -13.57 12.81 6.28
N LEU A 154 -12.35 12.44 5.94
CA LEU A 154 -12.05 11.12 5.40
C LEU A 154 -12.25 10.00 6.43
N PHE A 155 -11.77 10.16 7.67
CA PHE A 155 -12.04 9.23 8.77
C PHE A 155 -13.54 9.01 8.94
N GLU A 156 -14.30 10.11 9.05
CA GLU A 156 -15.76 10.05 9.20
C GLU A 156 -16.41 9.31 8.04
N ARG A 157 -16.03 9.64 6.80
CA ARG A 157 -16.60 9.01 5.61
C ARG A 157 -16.32 7.51 5.57
N ILE A 158 -15.10 7.09 5.88
CA ILE A 158 -14.71 5.67 5.89
C ILE A 158 -15.53 4.91 6.93
N LEU A 159 -15.58 5.42 8.16
CA LEU A 159 -16.23 4.75 9.31
C LEU A 159 -17.77 4.80 9.26
N THR A 160 -18.37 5.75 8.52
CA THR A 160 -19.84 5.87 8.40
C THR A 160 -20.42 5.33 7.09
N SER A 161 -19.58 5.09 6.07
CA SER A 161 -20.03 4.62 4.75
C SER A 161 -20.70 3.24 4.75
N GLY A 162 -20.48 2.43 5.79
CA GLY A 162 -20.92 1.04 5.86
C GLY A 162 -20.07 0.06 5.04
N ASN A 163 -19.07 0.55 4.29
CA ASN A 163 -18.18 -0.31 3.51
C ASN A 163 -17.11 -0.98 4.38
N MET A 164 -16.75 -0.39 5.52
CA MET A 164 -15.81 -0.95 6.49
C MET A 164 -16.56 -1.77 7.55
N PRO A 165 -16.40 -3.11 7.57
CA PRO A 165 -16.97 -3.96 8.62
C PRO A 165 -16.36 -3.66 9.99
N SER A 166 -17.11 -3.90 11.07
CA SER A 166 -16.64 -3.63 12.44
C SER A 166 -15.34 -4.39 12.74
N GLU A 167 -15.25 -5.64 12.28
CA GLU A 167 -14.14 -6.56 12.50
C GLU A 167 -12.82 -6.05 11.91
N LYS A 168 -12.90 -5.23 10.85
CA LYS A 168 -11.74 -4.64 10.16
C LYS A 168 -11.52 -3.18 10.52
N SER A 169 -12.44 -2.56 11.27
CA SER A 169 -12.42 -1.12 11.54
C SER A 169 -11.53 -0.72 12.72
N LEU A 170 -11.07 -1.69 13.52
CA LEU A 170 -10.26 -1.45 14.73
C LEU A 170 -9.05 -0.56 14.44
N GLU A 171 -8.23 -0.93 13.45
CA GLU A 171 -7.02 -0.18 13.10
C GLU A 171 -7.32 1.24 12.63
N VAL A 172 -8.45 1.45 11.94
CA VAL A 172 -8.90 2.78 11.50
C VAL A 172 -9.33 3.63 12.68
N TRP A 173 -10.04 3.06 13.65
CA TRP A 173 -10.39 3.74 14.89
C TRP A 173 -9.17 4.11 15.72
N ASP A 174 -8.19 3.22 15.82
CA ASP A 174 -6.94 3.48 16.52
C ASP A 174 -6.16 4.63 15.89
N ARG A 175 -6.03 4.62 14.56
CA ARG A 175 -5.40 5.74 13.85
C ARG A 175 -6.19 7.05 14.00
N TYR A 176 -7.52 6.99 14.12
CA TYR A 176 -8.32 8.20 14.34
C TYR A 176 -8.13 8.78 15.75
N LEU A 177 -8.03 7.93 16.77
CA LEU A 177 -7.69 8.36 18.12
C LEU A 177 -6.28 8.95 18.21
N GLU A 178 -5.30 8.31 17.58
CA GLU A 178 -3.93 8.82 17.47
C GLU A 178 -3.92 10.20 16.79
N PHE A 179 -4.62 10.34 15.66
CA PHE A 179 -4.76 11.61 14.97
C PHE A 179 -5.39 12.71 15.86
N GLU A 180 -6.52 12.45 16.51
CA GLU A 180 -7.14 13.44 17.41
C GLU A 180 -6.29 13.74 18.65
N SER A 181 -5.45 12.81 19.09
CA SER A 181 -4.50 13.07 20.18
C SER A 181 -3.38 14.05 19.79
N LEU A 182 -3.03 14.10 18.50
CA LEU A 182 -1.98 14.95 17.97
C LEU A 182 -2.49 16.36 17.62
N VAL A 183 -3.68 16.46 17.01
CA VAL A 183 -4.20 17.73 16.44
C VAL A 183 -5.49 18.23 17.07
N GLY A 184 -6.13 17.41 17.91
CA GLY A 184 -7.45 17.68 18.49
C GLY A 184 -7.39 18.27 19.90
N ASP A 185 -8.57 18.29 20.55
CA ASP A 185 -8.72 18.64 21.96
C ASP A 185 -9.23 17.43 22.76
N LEU A 186 -9.28 17.55 24.09
CA LEU A 186 -9.77 16.46 24.93
C LEU A 186 -11.21 16.05 24.55
N ASN A 187 -12.04 17.00 24.12
CA ASN A 187 -13.42 16.71 23.75
C ASN A 187 -13.53 15.89 22.47
N SER A 188 -12.71 16.16 21.45
CA SER A 188 -12.69 15.39 20.20
C SER A 188 -12.22 13.97 20.46
N ILE A 189 -11.16 13.78 21.25
CA ILE A 189 -10.66 12.46 21.65
C ILE A 189 -11.75 11.65 22.36
N LEU A 190 -12.43 12.24 23.35
CA LEU A 190 -13.49 11.56 24.11
C LEU A 190 -14.70 11.20 23.22
N LYS A 191 -15.03 12.03 22.22
CA LYS A 191 -16.10 11.73 21.25
C LYS A 191 -15.73 10.55 20.36
N VAL A 192 -14.50 10.50 19.85
CA VAL A 192 -14.02 9.39 19.02
C VAL A 192 -13.91 8.11 19.85
N ASP A 193 -13.37 8.15 21.07
CA ASP A 193 -13.26 6.98 21.96
C ASP A 193 -14.64 6.39 22.27
N LYS A 194 -15.62 7.24 22.60
CA LYS A 194 -17.00 6.80 22.83
C LYS A 194 -17.59 6.08 21.62
N ARG A 195 -17.36 6.60 20.41
CA ARG A 195 -17.85 5.99 19.15
C ARG A 195 -17.12 4.70 18.82
N ARG A 196 -15.79 4.63 19.01
CA ARG A 196 -14.99 3.41 18.87
C ARG A 196 -15.57 2.29 19.75
N ARG A 197 -15.81 2.57 21.03
CA ARG A 197 -16.39 1.59 21.97
C ARG A 197 -17.77 1.11 21.55
N GLN A 198 -18.62 2.00 21.03
CA GLN A 198 -19.95 1.63 20.53
C GLN A 198 -19.88 0.77 19.27
N ALA A 199 -19.01 1.12 18.33
CA ALA A 199 -18.82 0.37 17.08
C ALA A 199 -18.27 -1.04 17.34
N LEU A 200 -17.45 -1.20 18.39
CA LEU A 200 -16.73 -2.42 18.73
C LEU A 200 -17.34 -3.18 19.91
N GLU A 201 -18.51 -2.76 20.43
CA GLU A 201 -19.10 -3.30 21.66
C GLU A 201 -19.31 -4.82 21.61
N LYS A 202 -19.78 -5.34 20.49
CA LYS A 202 -20.07 -6.78 20.32
C LYS A 202 -18.81 -7.64 20.37
N GLU A 203 -17.70 -7.12 19.85
CA GLU A 203 -16.45 -7.87 19.71
C GLU A 203 -15.50 -7.65 20.91
N TYR A 204 -15.57 -6.47 21.56
CA TYR A 204 -14.59 -6.02 22.57
C TYR A 204 -15.25 -5.60 23.91
N SER A 205 -16.48 -6.05 24.22
CA SER A 205 -17.18 -5.70 25.47
C SER A 205 -16.36 -5.97 26.74
N SER A 206 -15.60 -7.07 26.77
CA SER A 206 -14.73 -7.45 27.89
C SER A 206 -13.32 -6.82 27.84
N LEU A 207 -12.97 -6.14 26.74
CA LEU A 207 -11.60 -5.66 26.44
C LEU A 207 -11.47 -4.13 26.60
N GLN A 208 -12.36 -3.49 27.36
CA GLN A 208 -12.35 -2.03 27.56
C GLN A 208 -11.03 -1.49 28.14
N THR A 209 -10.36 -2.28 28.99
CA THR A 209 -9.03 -1.94 29.53
C THR A 209 -7.97 -1.96 28.44
N LEU A 210 -8.08 -2.84 27.45
CA LEU A 210 -7.13 -2.92 26.33
C LEU A 210 -7.26 -1.69 25.41
N LEU A 211 -8.50 -1.27 25.12
CA LEU A 211 -8.75 -0.06 24.35
C LEU A 211 -8.18 1.20 25.04
N LEU A 212 -8.17 1.20 26.38
CA LEU A 212 -7.57 2.28 27.16
C LEU A 212 -6.04 2.27 27.06
N ILE A 213 -5.41 1.10 27.01
CA ILE A 213 -3.96 0.97 26.80
C ILE A 213 -3.58 1.57 25.44
N ASP A 214 -4.33 1.26 24.38
CA ASP A 214 -4.08 1.81 23.03
C ASP A 214 -4.12 3.33 22.98
N ARG A 215 -5.03 3.96 23.75
CA ARG A 215 -5.14 5.42 23.83
C ARG A 215 -3.86 6.10 24.33
N TYR A 216 -3.10 5.43 25.20
CA TYR A 216 -1.88 5.98 25.79
C TYR A 216 -0.60 5.42 25.16
N LYS A 217 -0.72 4.47 24.22
CA LYS A 217 0.42 3.93 23.50
C LYS A 217 1.05 5.01 22.62
N PHE A 218 2.38 5.05 22.59
CA PHE A 218 3.12 5.85 21.62
C PHE A 218 4.30 5.04 21.09
N ALA A 219 4.34 4.81 19.79
CA ALA A 219 5.31 3.90 19.17
C ALA A 219 5.33 2.54 19.88
N ASP A 220 6.47 2.15 20.46
CA ASP A 220 6.69 0.92 21.23
C ASP A 220 6.48 1.09 22.74
N LEU A 221 6.18 2.31 23.21
CA LEU A 221 5.96 2.60 24.62
C LEU A 221 4.52 2.31 25.04
N LEU A 222 4.37 1.52 26.10
CA LEU A 222 3.09 1.11 26.68
C LEU A 222 2.97 1.57 28.13
N PRO A 223 1.75 1.91 28.59
CA PRO A 223 1.49 2.37 29.97
C PRO A 223 1.53 1.25 31.02
N CYS A 224 1.91 0.03 30.64
CA CYS A 224 1.98 -1.14 31.51
C CYS A 224 3.24 -1.96 31.21
N SER A 225 3.74 -2.67 32.22
CA SER A 225 4.83 -3.65 32.05
C SER A 225 4.39 -4.84 31.21
N GLN A 226 5.34 -5.55 30.60
CA GLN A 226 5.04 -6.75 29.81
C GLN A 226 4.27 -7.82 30.58
N THR A 227 4.50 -7.92 31.90
CA THR A 227 3.79 -8.86 32.78
C THR A 227 2.32 -8.47 32.92
N GLU A 228 2.05 -7.19 33.18
CA GLU A 228 0.68 -6.66 33.30
C GLU A 228 -0.09 -6.80 31.98
N LEU A 229 0.56 -6.50 30.84
CA LEU A 229 -0.03 -6.64 29.52
C LEU A 229 -0.47 -8.09 29.23
N ARG A 230 0.39 -9.07 29.54
CA ARG A 230 0.05 -10.50 29.40
C ARG A 230 -1.11 -10.91 30.27
N LEU A 231 -1.19 -10.41 31.51
CA LEU A 231 -2.30 -10.70 32.43
C LEU A 231 -3.62 -10.09 31.96
N LEU A 232 -3.57 -8.92 31.31
CA LEU A 232 -4.72 -8.25 30.73
C LEU A 232 -5.15 -8.86 29.39
N GLY A 233 -4.34 -9.75 28.80
CA GLY A 233 -4.61 -10.33 27.48
C GLY A 233 -4.32 -9.37 26.32
N TYR A 234 -3.46 -8.37 26.53
CA TYR A 234 -2.95 -7.50 25.47
C TYR A 234 -1.86 -8.27 24.69
N VAL A 235 -2.12 -8.55 23.41
CA VAL A 235 -1.24 -9.32 22.52
C VAL A 235 -0.52 -8.39 21.55
#